data_AF-A0A836QME0-F1
#
_entry.id   AF-A0A836QME0-F1
#
_cell.length_a   1.000
_cell.length_b   1.000
_cell.length_c   1.000
_cell.angle_alpha   90.00
_cell.angle_beta   90.00
_cell.angle_gamma   90.00
#
_symmetry.space_group_name_H-M   'P 1'
#
loop_
_entity.id
_entity.type
_entity.pdbx_description
1 polymer ?
#
loop_
_entity_poly.entity_id
_entity_poly.type
_entity_poly.pdbx_seq_one_letter_code
_entity_poly.pdbx_strand_id
1 'polypeptide(L)'
;QIGEREMTVRFNANVNRGLPWRFRPVQGSVTVRVGEPTLAFYRVENTSEQTIVGTATYNVTPFKAGEYFSKIDCFCFTEQVLQPGETSELPVSFFVDPSIVDDPEMDRITTLTLSYTFFEVGTSAREQLSSTNQLAGSVIN
;
A
#
# COMPACT_ATOMS: atom_id res chain seq x y z
N GLN A 1 15.85 11.41 14.64
CA GLN A 1 17.03 10.66 15.13
C GLN A 1 16.72 9.18 15.00
N ILE A 2 17.66 8.36 14.53
CA ILE A 2 17.50 6.90 14.48
C ILE A 2 17.90 6.34 15.86
N GLY A 3 17.03 5.53 16.46
CA GLY A 3 17.28 4.88 17.75
C GLY A 3 17.87 3.48 17.61
N GLU A 4 18.25 2.87 18.75
CA GLU A 4 18.73 1.48 18.80
C GLU A 4 17.60 0.44 18.94
N ARG A 5 16.37 0.89 19.21
CA ARG A 5 15.20 -0.01 19.29
C ARG A 5 14.89 -0.55 17.90
N GLU A 6 14.84 -1.86 17.79
CA GLU A 6 14.40 -2.55 16.58
C GLU A 6 12.92 -2.92 16.65
N MET A 7 12.26 -2.91 15.50
CA MET A 7 10.88 -3.36 15.34
C MET A 7 10.73 -4.20 14.08
N THR A 8 9.91 -5.23 14.16
CA THR A 8 9.53 -6.03 13.00
C THR A 8 8.29 -5.45 12.36
N VAL A 9 8.34 -5.14 11.08
CA VAL A 9 7.17 -4.77 10.28
C VAL A 9 6.79 -5.95 9.40
N ARG A 10 5.61 -6.53 9.64
CA ARG A 10 5.02 -7.60 8.84
C ARG A 10 4.13 -7.01 7.76
N PHE A 11 4.18 -7.58 6.57
CA PHE A 11 3.40 -7.11 5.44
C PHE A 11 2.29 -8.10 5.13
N ASN A 12 1.07 -7.60 5.09
CA ASN A 12 -0.11 -8.36 4.72
C ASN A 12 -0.79 -7.69 3.52
N ALA A 13 -1.31 -8.53 2.63
CA ALA A 13 -1.88 -8.13 1.35
C ALA A 13 -3.16 -8.94 1.11
N ASN A 14 -4.26 -8.23 0.84
CA ASN A 14 -5.55 -8.83 0.54
C ASN A 14 -6.15 -8.18 -0.71
N VAL A 15 -7.07 -8.90 -1.35
CA VAL A 15 -7.95 -8.37 -2.39
C VAL A 15 -9.39 -8.58 -1.94
N ASN A 16 -10.26 -7.64 -2.23
CA ASN A 16 -11.69 -7.78 -1.99
C ASN A 16 -12.25 -8.91 -2.86
N ARG A 17 -13.29 -9.58 -2.36
CA ARG A 17 -13.94 -10.69 -3.06
C ARG A 17 -14.48 -10.18 -4.41
N GLY A 18 -14.00 -10.79 -5.49
CA GLY A 18 -14.46 -10.48 -6.85
C GLY A 18 -13.49 -9.64 -7.67
N LEU A 19 -12.44 -9.06 -7.07
CA LEU A 19 -11.35 -8.45 -7.81
C LEU A 19 -10.38 -9.55 -8.28
N PRO A 20 -10.27 -9.84 -9.60
CA PRO A 20 -9.40 -10.90 -10.13
C PRO A 20 -7.94 -10.45 -10.19
N TRP A 21 -7.42 -9.98 -9.06
CA TRP A 21 -6.02 -9.59 -8.91
C TRP A 21 -5.30 -10.53 -7.97
N ARG A 22 -4.02 -10.79 -8.25
CA ARG A 22 -3.09 -11.43 -7.33
C ARG A 22 -2.23 -10.35 -6.69
N PHE A 23 -2.44 -10.12 -5.40
CA PHE A 23 -1.71 -9.11 -4.64
C PHE A 23 -0.96 -9.74 -3.47
N ARG A 24 0.35 -9.47 -3.38
CA ARG A 24 1.22 -10.05 -2.36
C ARG A 24 2.37 -9.11 -2.01
N PRO A 25 2.89 -9.13 -0.77
CA PRO A 25 4.15 -8.45 -0.50
C PRO A 25 5.30 -9.20 -1.20
N VAL A 26 6.34 -8.48 -1.58
CA VAL A 26 7.58 -9.09 -2.11
C VAL A 26 8.35 -9.78 -0.98
N GLN A 27 8.33 -9.17 0.22
CA GLN A 27 8.94 -9.70 1.44
C GLN A 27 7.87 -9.80 2.52
N GLY A 28 7.81 -10.89 3.30
CA GLY A 28 6.77 -11.07 4.32
C GLY A 28 6.93 -10.16 5.55
N SER A 29 8.16 -9.75 5.86
CA SER A 29 8.49 -8.85 6.95
C SER A 29 9.89 -8.27 6.81
N VAL A 30 10.15 -7.18 7.51
CA VAL A 30 11.49 -6.58 7.69
C VAL A 30 11.68 -6.19 9.15
N THR A 31 12.92 -6.20 9.62
CA THR A 31 13.31 -5.61 10.91
C THR A 31 13.97 -4.27 10.64
N VAL A 32 13.50 -3.23 11.32
CA VAL A 32 13.92 -1.83 11.11
C VAL A 32 14.31 -1.20 12.43
N ARG A 33 15.22 -0.23 12.40
CA ARG A 33 15.45 0.62 13.57
C ARG A 33 14.39 1.71 13.62
N VAL A 34 13.93 2.03 14.83
CA VAL A 34 13.00 3.14 15.01
C VAL A 34 13.64 4.44 14.50
N GLY A 35 12.89 5.20 13.70
CA GLY A 35 13.32 6.42 13.02
C GLY A 35 14.03 6.20 11.68
N GLU A 36 14.30 4.96 11.28
CA GLU A 36 14.95 4.63 10.00
C GLU A 36 13.93 4.58 8.85
N PRO A 37 14.08 5.43 7.81
CA PRO A 37 13.26 5.33 6.61
C PRO A 37 13.52 4.00 5.90
N THR A 38 12.45 3.25 5.65
CA THR A 38 12.49 1.92 5.04
C THR A 38 11.59 1.87 3.82
N LEU A 39 12.08 1.20 2.77
CA LEU A 39 11.34 0.95 1.53
C LEU A 39 10.97 -0.53 1.42
N ALA A 40 9.69 -0.83 1.27
CA ALA A 40 9.18 -2.17 0.99
C ALA A 40 8.38 -2.18 -0.32
N PHE A 41 8.20 -3.37 -0.90
CA PHE A 41 7.51 -3.54 -2.17
C PHE A 41 6.38 -4.54 -2.05
N TYR A 42 5.27 -4.22 -2.71
CA TYR A 42 4.22 -5.18 -3.01
C TYR A 42 4.19 -5.46 -4.51
N ARG A 43 3.72 -6.64 -4.89
CA ARG A 43 3.46 -6.99 -6.28
C ARG A 43 1.97 -7.21 -6.48
N VAL A 44 1.42 -6.60 -7.52
CA VAL A 44 0.05 -6.76 -7.96
C VAL A 44 0.03 -7.23 -9.41
N GLU A 45 -0.87 -8.14 -9.73
CA GLU A 45 -1.06 -8.72 -11.06
C GLU A 45 -2.55 -8.79 -11.37
N ASN A 46 -2.97 -8.33 -12.54
CA ASN A 46 -4.33 -8.55 -13.04
C ASN A 46 -4.42 -9.90 -13.74
N THR A 47 -5.15 -10.85 -13.14
CA THR A 47 -5.27 -12.22 -13.66
C THR A 47 -6.51 -12.40 -14.55
N SER A 48 -7.11 -11.32 -15.03
CA SER A 48 -8.29 -11.34 -15.90
C SER A 48 -7.96 -10.92 -17.33
N GLU A 49 -8.93 -11.09 -18.22
CA GLU A 49 -8.88 -10.67 -19.63
C GLU A 49 -9.39 -9.22 -19.85
N GLN A 50 -9.61 -8.45 -18.78
CA GLN A 50 -10.15 -7.09 -18.85
C GLN A 50 -9.26 -6.10 -18.12
N THR A 51 -9.23 -4.85 -18.60
CA THR A 51 -8.60 -3.75 -17.87
C THR A 51 -9.39 -3.44 -16.60
N ILE A 52 -8.69 -3.43 -15.46
CA ILE A 52 -9.31 -3.18 -14.16
C ILE A 52 -8.66 -1.99 -13.50
N VAL A 53 -9.50 -1.16 -12.88
CA VAL A 53 -9.08 -0.05 -12.04
C VAL A 53 -9.33 -0.47 -10.60
N GLY A 54 -8.29 -0.45 -9.78
CA GLY A 54 -8.36 -0.80 -8.37
C GLY A 54 -7.82 0.30 -7.49
N THR A 55 -8.36 0.41 -6.28
CA THR A 55 -7.84 1.28 -5.23
C THR A 55 -7.58 0.46 -3.97
N ALA A 56 -6.64 0.88 -3.15
CA ALA A 56 -6.31 0.16 -1.92
C ALA A 56 -6.64 0.99 -0.69
N THR A 57 -7.07 0.32 0.37
CA THR A 57 -7.04 0.88 1.73
C THR A 57 -5.99 0.14 2.55
N TYR A 58 -5.56 0.75 3.65
CA TYR A 58 -4.59 0.15 4.55
C TYR A 58 -4.95 0.37 6.02
N ASN A 59 -4.37 -0.47 6.87
CA ASN A 59 -4.38 -0.32 8.32
C ASN A 59 -3.07 -0.86 8.91
N VAL A 60 -2.73 -0.38 10.11
CA VAL A 60 -1.58 -0.87 10.89
C VAL A 60 -2.06 -1.42 12.21
N THR A 61 -1.60 -2.62 12.57
CA THR A 61 -1.90 -3.25 13.86
C THR A 61 -0.63 -3.60 14.64
N PRO A 62 -0.68 -3.62 15.97
CA PRO A 62 -1.78 -3.19 16.84
C PRO A 62 -2.10 -1.70 16.67
N PHE A 63 -3.38 -1.31 16.70
CA PHE A 63 -3.80 0.06 16.37
C PHE A 63 -3.07 1.13 17.20
N LYS A 64 -2.89 0.87 18.50
CA LYS A 64 -2.18 1.73 19.43
C LYS A 64 -0.74 2.02 19.01
N ALA A 65 -0.06 1.01 18.48
CA ALA A 65 1.31 1.15 17.97
C ALA A 65 1.34 1.69 16.53
N GLY A 66 0.21 1.56 15.80
CA GLY A 66 0.02 2.14 14.48
C GLY A 66 0.03 3.67 14.47
N GLU A 67 -0.24 4.33 15.59
CA GLU A 67 -0.12 5.80 15.75
C GLU A 67 1.33 6.28 15.54
N TYR A 68 2.30 5.44 15.86
CA TYR A 68 3.73 5.70 15.64
C TYR A 68 4.20 5.27 14.24
N PHE A 69 3.34 4.64 13.43
CA PHE A 69 3.71 4.22 12.08
C PHE A 69 3.46 5.36 11.10
N SER A 70 4.52 6.04 10.70
CA SER A 70 4.45 7.12 9.72
C SER A 70 4.71 6.60 8.32
N LYS A 71 3.66 6.58 7.50
CA LYS A 71 3.77 6.27 6.08
C LYS A 71 4.15 7.55 5.33
N ILE A 72 5.32 7.54 4.67
CA ILE A 72 5.86 8.72 3.99
C ILE A 72 5.18 8.89 2.63
N ASP A 73 5.03 7.82 1.84
CA ASP A 73 4.45 7.87 0.49
C ASP A 73 3.48 6.73 0.24
N CYS A 74 2.31 7.07 -0.32
CA CYS A 74 1.12 6.24 -0.25
C CYS A 74 0.43 6.06 -1.61
N PHE A 75 0.61 4.89 -2.22
CA PHE A 75 -0.19 4.45 -3.38
C PHE A 75 -1.68 4.24 -3.05
N CYS A 76 -2.13 4.22 -1.78
CA CYS A 76 -3.55 4.00 -1.47
C CYS A 76 -4.48 5.08 -1.99
N PHE A 77 -3.96 6.26 -2.33
CA PHE A 77 -4.78 7.34 -2.88
C PHE A 77 -4.71 7.43 -4.40
N THR A 78 -3.98 6.51 -5.04
CA THR A 78 -3.83 6.51 -6.49
C THR A 78 -4.45 5.23 -7.04
N GLU A 79 -5.45 5.41 -7.90
CA GLU A 79 -6.03 4.33 -8.67
C GLU A 79 -4.94 3.61 -9.47
N GLN A 80 -4.94 2.28 -9.38
CA GLN A 80 -4.07 1.42 -10.16
C GLN A 80 -4.87 0.91 -11.34
N VAL A 81 -4.43 1.23 -12.56
CA VAL A 81 -5.01 0.70 -13.79
C VAL A 81 -4.11 -0.43 -14.25
N LEU A 82 -4.63 -1.66 -14.29
CA LEU A 82 -3.89 -2.81 -14.79
C LEU A 82 -4.60 -3.42 -16.00
N GLN A 83 -3.87 -3.54 -17.09
CA GLN A 83 -4.27 -4.26 -18.30
C GLN A 83 -4.34 -5.77 -18.04
N PRO A 84 -4.96 -6.55 -18.95
CA PRO A 84 -4.96 -8.01 -18.86
C PRO A 84 -3.56 -8.59 -18.71
N GLY A 85 -3.33 -9.40 -17.67
CA GLY A 85 -2.03 -10.02 -17.38
C GLY A 85 -0.94 -9.05 -16.88
N GLU A 86 -1.23 -7.75 -16.75
CA GLU A 86 -0.24 -6.77 -16.32
C GLU A 86 0.17 -7.00 -14.86
N THR A 87 1.47 -6.88 -14.61
CA THR A 87 2.06 -6.97 -13.27
C THR A 87 2.82 -5.68 -12.96
N SER A 88 2.60 -5.14 -11.77
CA SER A 88 3.25 -3.93 -11.27
C SER A 88 3.84 -4.15 -9.87
N GLU A 89 4.95 -3.46 -9.59
CA GLU A 89 5.52 -3.38 -8.25
C GLU A 89 5.24 -2.02 -7.62
N LEU A 90 4.66 -2.05 -6.42
CA LEU A 90 4.19 -0.88 -5.70
C LEU A 90 5.12 -0.61 -4.50
N PRO A 91 5.94 0.45 -4.55
CA PRO A 91 6.80 0.82 -3.43
C PRO A 91 5.98 1.42 -2.27
N VAL A 92 6.43 1.16 -1.05
CA VAL A 92 5.94 1.79 0.19
C VAL A 92 7.12 2.27 1.01
N SER A 93 7.20 3.57 1.21
CA SER A 93 8.16 4.19 2.12
C SER A 93 7.50 4.48 3.46
N PHE A 94 8.14 4.07 4.56
CA PHE A 94 7.65 4.26 5.92
C PHE A 94 8.80 4.37 6.92
N PHE A 95 8.47 4.81 8.13
CA PHE A 95 9.33 4.67 9.30
C PHE A 95 8.46 4.51 10.54
N VAL A 96 9.05 4.00 11.63
CA VAL A 96 8.41 4.05 12.95
C VAL A 96 8.91 5.30 13.68
N ASP A 97 8.01 6.10 14.20
CA ASP A 97 8.30 7.35 14.91
C ASP A 97 9.15 7.07 16.18
N PRO A 98 10.28 7.77 16.37
CA PRO A 98 11.10 7.69 17.58
C PRO A 98 10.36 7.82 18.89
N SER A 99 9.28 8.61 18.95
CA SER A 99 8.49 8.80 20.17
C SER A 99 7.86 7.52 20.73
N ILE A 100 7.81 6.43 19.95
CA ILE A 100 7.37 5.11 20.45
C ILE A 100 8.24 4.59 21.60
N VAL A 101 9.49 5.06 21.72
CA VAL A 101 10.41 4.67 22.81
C VAL A 101 10.07 5.36 24.13
N ASP A 102 9.35 6.48 24.08
CA ASP A 102 8.99 7.29 25.25
C ASP A 102 7.63 6.88 25.83
N ASP A 103 6.89 5.99 25.16
CA ASP A 103 5.60 5.46 25.59
C ASP A 103 5.76 4.10 26.30
N PRO A 104 5.58 4.03 27.63
CA PRO A 104 5.73 2.79 28.40
C PRO A 104 4.74 1.69 27.98
N GLU A 105 3.61 2.05 27.38
CA GLU A 105 2.63 1.07 26.91
C GLU A 105 3.13 0.34 25.65
N MET A 106 4.14 0.90 24.97
CA MET A 106 4.74 0.36 23.77
C MET A 106 5.94 -0.55 24.05
N ASP A 107 6.48 -0.61 25.27
CA ASP A 107 7.70 -1.38 25.61
C ASP A 107 7.65 -2.85 25.18
N ARG A 108 6.46 -3.45 25.21
CA ARG A 108 6.25 -4.87 24.86
C ARG A 108 5.88 -5.09 23.39
N ILE A 109 5.66 -4.02 22.64
CA ILE A 109 5.33 -4.10 21.21
C ILE A 109 6.61 -4.14 20.39
N THR A 110 6.90 -5.30 19.80
CA THR A 110 8.06 -5.50 18.94
C THR A 110 7.68 -5.66 17.47
N THR A 111 6.39 -5.81 17.18
CA THR A 111 5.90 -6.10 15.83
C THR A 111 4.71 -5.21 15.46
N LEU A 112 4.80 -4.62 14.26
CA LEU A 112 3.71 -3.96 13.56
C LEU A 112 3.32 -4.79 12.35
N THR A 113 2.04 -4.80 12.00
CA THR A 113 1.55 -5.40 10.75
C THR A 113 0.91 -4.33 9.89
N LEU A 114 1.48 -4.10 8.72
CA LEU A 114 0.93 -3.23 7.67
C LEU A 114 0.09 -4.09 6.72
N SER A 115 -1.23 -3.91 6.78
CA SER A 115 -2.20 -4.63 5.95
C SER A 115 -2.75 -3.70 4.87
N TYR A 116 -2.69 -4.14 3.61
CA TYR A 116 -3.43 -3.52 2.50
C TYR A 116 -4.55 -4.42 2.02
N THR A 117 -5.63 -3.81 1.56
CA THR A 117 -6.70 -4.48 0.83
C THR A 117 -7.03 -3.71 -0.44
N PHE A 118 -6.97 -4.37 -1.60
CA PHE A 118 -7.40 -3.80 -2.87
C PHE A 118 -8.89 -4.02 -3.12
N PHE A 119 -9.54 -3.02 -3.72
CA PHE A 119 -10.94 -3.01 -4.12
C PHE A 119 -11.04 -2.56 -5.58
N GLU A 120 -11.98 -3.11 -6.33
CA GLU A 120 -12.29 -2.61 -7.66
C GLU A 120 -12.98 -1.24 -7.57
N VAL A 121 -12.59 -0.31 -8.43
CA VAL A 121 -13.31 0.94 -8.62
C VAL A 121 -14.41 0.69 -9.66
N GLY A 122 -15.67 0.94 -9.26
CA GLY A 122 -16.85 0.70 -10.09
C GLY A 122 -16.86 1.49 -11.40
N THR A 123 -17.71 1.07 -12.33
CA THR A 123 -17.81 1.55 -13.72
C THR A 123 -17.99 3.07 -13.87
N SER A 124 -18.59 3.75 -12.89
CA SER A 124 -18.79 5.21 -12.92
C SER A 124 -17.49 6.02 -12.92
N ALA A 125 -16.41 5.51 -12.32
CA ALA A 125 -15.10 6.16 -12.37
C ALA A 125 -14.37 5.87 -13.70
N ARG A 126 -14.57 4.67 -14.27
CA ARG A 126 -14.02 4.28 -15.58
C ARG A 126 -14.53 5.18 -16.72
N GLU A 127 -15.81 5.60 -16.69
CA GLU A 127 -16.39 6.55 -17.66
C GLU A 127 -15.75 7.94 -17.61
N GLN A 128 -15.34 8.41 -16.43
CA GLN A 128 -14.67 9.71 -16.24
C GLN A 128 -13.23 9.72 -16.76
N LEU A 129 -12.50 8.60 -16.61
CA LEU A 129 -11.16 8.43 -17.19
C LEU A 129 -11.18 8.32 -18.72
N SER A 130 -12.16 7.60 -19.28
CA SER A 130 -12.35 7.48 -20.74
C SER A 130 -12.68 8.83 -21.39
N SER A 131 -13.50 9.65 -20.75
CA SER A 131 -13.89 10.97 -21.26
C SER A 131 -12.76 12.01 -21.16
N THR A 132 -11.89 11.90 -20.15
CA THR A 132 -10.70 12.77 -20.01
C THR A 132 -9.64 12.48 -21.08
N ASN A 133 -9.40 11.20 -21.40
CA ASN A 133 -8.46 10.82 -22.46
C ASN A 133 -8.98 11.11 -23.88
N GLN A 134 -10.29 11.25 -24.08
CA GLN A 134 -10.86 11.68 -25.36
C GLN A 134 -10.65 13.18 -25.64
N LEU A 135 -10.51 14.03 -24.62
CA LEU A 135 -10.24 15.45 -24.81
C LEU A 135 -8.79 15.75 -25.21
N ALA A 136 -7.83 14.91 -24.79
CA ALA A 136 -6.42 15.06 -25.18
C ALA A 136 -6.14 14.63 -26.63
N GLY A 137 -6.94 13.71 -27.18
CA GLY A 137 -6.80 13.20 -28.56
C GLY A 137 -7.45 14.06 -29.65
N SER A 138 -8.28 15.05 -29.29
CA SER A 138 -9.06 15.84 -30.26
C SER A 138 -8.44 17.20 -30.64
N VAL A 139 -7.27 17.57 -30.11
CA VAL A 139 -6.63 18.88 -30.38
C VAL A 139 -5.64 18.83 -31.56
N ILE A 140 -5.48 17.67 -32.22
CA ILE A 140 -4.70 17.54 -33.45
C ILE A 140 -5.61 17.19 -34.63
N ASN A 141 -6.35 18.19 -35.13
CA ASN A 141 -6.72 18.28 -36.54
C ASN A 141 -7.02 19.74 -36.92
#